data_AF-A0A6G9Y0V9-F1
#
_entry.id   AF-A0A6G9Y0V9-F1
#
_cell.length_a   1.000
_cell.length_b   1.000
_cell.length_c   1.000
_cell.angle_alpha   90.00
_cell.angle_beta   90.00
_cell.angle_gamma   90.00
#
_symmetry.space_group_name_H-M   'P 1'
#
loop_
_entity.id
_entity.type
_entity.pdbx_description
1 polymer ?
#
loop_
_entity_poly.entity_id
_entity_poly.type
_entity_poly.pdbx_seq_one_letter_code
_entity_poly.pdbx_strand_id
1 'polypeptide(L)'
;MSTTAMPKSVTTGDVARKILELARESPGFVYEPPPRSDDDGVRRCVYVADVNGVLVGSCLVGRALIALGFAPQQLTDRSKSAWMMLSYLGIRTAFSDPINTPYWINDVQRNQDHKHTWSEAVDIASARFPRVVAELTKAAV
;
A
#
# COMPACT_ATOMS: atom_id res chain seq x y z
N MET A 1 -35.42 -7.43 -5.89
CA MET A 1 -34.45 -7.91 -4.89
C MET A 1 -33.10 -7.95 -5.57
N SER A 2 -32.29 -6.90 -5.46
CA SER A 2 -30.94 -6.88 -6.04
C SER A 2 -30.03 -7.71 -5.16
N THR A 3 -29.48 -8.79 -5.72
CA THR A 3 -28.36 -9.52 -5.17
C THR A 3 -27.15 -8.61 -5.16
N THR A 4 -26.87 -7.99 -4.02
CA THR A 4 -25.57 -7.35 -3.77
C THR A 4 -24.52 -8.46 -3.82
N ALA A 5 -23.82 -8.58 -4.94
CA ALA A 5 -22.65 -9.45 -5.04
C ALA A 5 -21.72 -9.08 -3.87
N MET A 6 -21.31 -10.07 -3.07
CA MET A 6 -20.28 -9.81 -2.06
C MET A 6 -19.06 -9.22 -2.78
N PRO A 7 -18.48 -8.11 -2.30
CA PRO A 7 -17.29 -7.57 -2.93
C PRO A 7 -16.24 -8.67 -3.00
N LYS A 8 -15.56 -8.79 -4.15
CA LYS A 8 -14.37 -9.65 -4.28
C LYS A 8 -13.49 -9.37 -3.06
N SER A 9 -13.22 -10.40 -2.27
CA SER A 9 -12.34 -10.28 -1.10
C SER A 9 -10.98 -9.80 -1.58
N VAL A 10 -10.60 -8.56 -1.25
CA VAL A 10 -9.29 -8.01 -1.58
C VAL A 10 -8.22 -8.81 -0.85
N THR A 11 -7.17 -9.18 -1.58
CA THR A 11 -6.01 -9.91 -1.05
C THR A 11 -4.76 -9.03 -0.98
N THR A 12 -3.73 -9.49 -0.26
CA THR A 12 -2.41 -8.83 -0.27
C THR A 12 -1.82 -8.77 -1.69
N GLY A 13 -2.10 -9.74 -2.55
CA GLY A 13 -1.68 -9.73 -3.96
C GLY A 13 -2.36 -8.65 -4.78
N ASP A 14 -3.63 -8.34 -4.49
CA ASP A 14 -4.34 -7.22 -5.14
C ASP A 14 -3.73 -5.88 -4.73
N VAL A 15 -3.41 -5.71 -3.44
CA VAL A 15 -2.73 -4.52 -2.94
C VAL A 15 -1.36 -4.37 -3.61
N ALA A 16 -0.57 -5.44 -3.67
CA ALA A 16 0.75 -5.41 -4.29
C ALA A 16 0.68 -5.07 -5.78
N ARG A 17 -0.27 -5.65 -6.53
CA ARG A 17 -0.51 -5.30 -7.94
C ARG A 17 -0.87 -3.83 -8.10
N LYS A 18 -1.76 -3.29 -7.25
CA LYS A 18 -2.14 -1.88 -7.32
C LYS A 18 -0.98 -0.94 -6.97
N ILE A 19 -0.10 -1.32 -6.04
CA ILE A 19 1.14 -0.59 -5.75
C ILE A 19 2.05 -0.52 -6.99
N LEU A 20 2.24 -1.65 -7.67
CA LEU A 20 3.04 -1.69 -8.91
C LEU A 20 2.45 -0.80 -10.00
N GLU A 21 1.13 -0.81 -10.17
CA GLU A 21 0.41 0.04 -11.12
C GLU A 21 0.65 1.53 -10.82
N LEU A 22 0.37 1.97 -9.59
CA LEU A 22 0.56 3.36 -9.17
C LEU A 22 2.02 3.83 -9.29
N ALA A 23 2.98 2.96 -8.97
CA ALA A 23 4.40 3.27 -9.14
C ALA A 23 4.78 3.45 -10.62
N ARG A 24 4.21 2.66 -11.54
CA ARG A 24 4.42 2.83 -12.99
C ARG A 24 3.76 4.10 -13.54
N GLU A 25 2.62 4.50 -12.98
CA GLU A 25 1.93 5.74 -13.36
C GLU A 25 2.67 7.00 -12.89
N SER A 26 3.51 6.89 -11.86
CA SER A 26 4.22 8.03 -11.26
C SER A 26 5.61 7.63 -10.75
N PRO A 27 6.52 7.18 -11.64
CA PRO A 27 7.77 6.52 -11.24
C PRO A 27 8.73 7.43 -10.48
N GLY A 28 8.76 8.72 -10.83
CA GLY A 28 9.62 9.72 -10.19
C GLY A 28 8.98 10.42 -8.97
N PHE A 29 7.78 10.03 -8.53
CA PHE A 29 7.14 10.69 -7.40
C PHE A 29 7.85 10.34 -6.08
N VAL A 30 8.23 11.35 -5.31
CA VAL A 30 8.78 11.20 -3.96
C VAL A 30 7.70 11.57 -2.95
N TYR A 31 7.41 10.65 -2.03
CA TYR A 31 6.42 10.91 -1.00
C TYR A 31 6.93 11.88 0.08
N GLU A 32 6.13 12.90 0.32
CA GLU A 32 6.31 13.81 1.45
C GLU A 32 5.14 13.63 2.42
N PRO A 33 5.39 13.11 3.63
CA PRO A 33 4.33 13.02 4.62
C PRO A 33 3.87 14.43 5.00
N PRO A 34 2.56 14.63 5.22
CA PRO A 34 2.06 15.91 5.69
C PRO A 34 2.70 16.27 7.05
N PRO A 35 2.83 17.57 7.37
CA PRO A 35 3.36 18.00 8.66
C PRO A 35 2.61 17.35 9.82
N ARG A 36 3.34 16.92 10.84
CA ARG A 36 2.78 16.28 12.03
C ARG A 36 3.00 17.17 13.24
N SER A 37 1.98 17.31 14.09
CA SER A 37 2.09 18.06 15.36
C SER A 37 2.84 17.27 16.44
N ASP A 38 2.94 15.95 16.27
CA ASP A 38 3.59 14.98 17.17
C ASP A 38 5.00 14.57 16.69
N ASP A 39 5.65 15.41 15.88
CA ASP A 39 6.88 15.05 15.16
C ASP A 39 8.04 14.66 16.11
N ASP A 40 8.30 13.36 16.21
CA ASP A 40 9.49 12.77 16.83
C ASP A 40 10.72 12.83 15.88
N GLY A 41 10.58 13.54 14.76
CA GLY A 41 11.56 13.61 13.67
C GLY A 41 11.47 12.41 12.71
N VAL A 42 10.62 11.41 12.98
CA VAL A 42 10.50 10.22 12.14
C VAL A 42 9.37 10.42 11.11
N ARG A 43 9.77 10.72 9.88
CA ARG A 43 8.88 10.88 8.72
C ARG A 43 8.29 9.53 8.27
N ARG A 44 7.17 9.12 8.88
CA ARG A 44 6.45 7.86 8.54
C ARG A 44 5.30 8.10 7.56
N CYS A 45 4.96 7.09 6.77
CA CYS A 45 3.77 7.08 5.92
C CYS A 45 2.52 7.48 6.72
N VAL A 46 1.72 8.37 6.13
CA VAL A 46 0.33 8.61 6.50
C VAL A 46 -0.54 8.03 5.38
N TYR A 47 -1.41 7.07 5.70
CA TYR A 47 -2.22 6.39 4.66
C TYR A 47 -3.21 7.34 3.99
N VAL A 48 -3.85 8.22 4.77
CA VAL A 48 -4.80 9.22 4.27
C VAL A 48 -4.47 10.62 4.76
N ALA A 49 -4.54 11.59 3.87
CA ALA A 49 -4.40 13.02 4.19
C ALA A 49 -5.73 13.73 3.94
N ASP A 50 -6.00 14.76 4.73
CA ASP A 50 -7.08 15.70 4.46
C ASP A 50 -6.62 16.70 3.39
N VAL A 51 -7.35 16.74 2.28
CA VAL A 51 -7.20 17.76 1.24
C VAL A 51 -8.55 18.45 1.10
N ASN A 52 -8.65 19.68 1.62
CA ASN A 52 -9.85 20.51 1.57
C ASN A 52 -11.12 19.85 2.15
N GLY A 53 -11.00 19.16 3.28
CA GLY A 53 -12.10 18.46 3.96
C GLY A 53 -12.40 17.08 3.39
N VAL A 54 -11.57 16.58 2.45
CA VAL A 54 -11.72 15.26 1.84
C VAL A 54 -10.51 14.41 2.18
N LEU A 55 -10.76 13.26 2.81
CA LEU A 55 -9.71 12.27 3.06
C LEU A 55 -9.37 11.53 1.77
N VAL A 56 -8.11 11.66 1.34
CA VAL A 56 -7.58 11.02 0.13
C VAL A 56 -6.36 10.17 0.46
N GLY A 57 -6.04 9.22 -0.41
CA GLY A 57 -4.85 8.37 -0.26
C GLY A 57 -3.59 9.22 -0.36
N SER A 58 -2.77 9.19 0.69
CA SER A 58 -1.58 10.03 0.79
C SER A 58 -0.35 9.25 0.33
N CYS A 59 0.10 8.28 1.12
CA CYS A 59 1.24 7.43 0.78
C CYS A 59 0.85 6.31 -0.21
N LEU A 60 1.82 5.66 -0.85
CA LEU A 60 1.59 4.68 -1.93
C LEU A 60 0.67 3.53 -1.50
N VAL A 61 0.87 2.98 -0.30
CA VAL A 61 -0.01 1.93 0.26
C VAL A 61 -1.42 2.46 0.51
N GLY A 62 -1.56 3.68 1.04
CA GLY A 62 -2.86 4.29 1.28
C GLY A 62 -3.64 4.57 0.00
N ARG A 63 -2.95 5.05 -1.05
CA ARG A 63 -3.53 5.20 -2.40
C ARG A 63 -3.97 3.87 -2.99
N ALA A 64 -3.15 2.82 -2.84
CA ALA A 64 -3.52 1.49 -3.32
C ALA A 64 -4.78 0.95 -2.63
N LEU A 65 -4.89 1.11 -1.31
CA LEU A 65 -6.07 0.68 -0.55
C LEU A 65 -7.33 1.46 -0.97
N ILE A 66 -7.26 2.77 -1.13
CA ILE A 66 -8.43 3.55 -1.59
C ILE A 66 -8.82 3.15 -3.02
N ALA A 67 -7.85 2.95 -3.91
CA ALA A 67 -8.12 2.50 -5.28
C ALA A 67 -8.77 1.10 -5.34
N LEU A 68 -8.59 0.28 -4.30
CA LEU A 68 -9.23 -1.03 -4.14
C LEU A 68 -10.57 -0.97 -3.41
N GLY A 69 -11.08 0.23 -3.09
CA GLY A 69 -12.41 0.46 -2.52
C GLY A 69 -12.47 0.51 -1.00
N PHE A 70 -11.33 0.57 -0.30
CA PHE A 70 -11.33 0.81 1.14
C PHE A 70 -11.72 2.26 1.44
N ALA A 71 -12.61 2.44 2.42
CA ALA A 71 -13.05 3.77 2.81
C ALA A 71 -11.91 4.50 3.53
N PRO A 72 -11.63 5.78 3.23
CA PRO A 72 -10.53 6.53 3.86
C PRO A 72 -10.59 6.53 5.39
N GLN A 73 -11.79 6.49 5.98
CA GLN A 73 -12.01 6.45 7.43
C GLN A 73 -11.44 5.19 8.08
N GLN A 74 -11.29 4.09 7.34
CA GLN A 74 -10.69 2.85 7.84
C GLN A 74 -9.16 2.94 7.94
N LEU A 75 -8.55 3.97 7.31
CA LEU A 75 -7.11 4.13 7.15
C LEU A 75 -6.54 5.26 8.03
N THR A 76 -7.36 5.85 8.89
CA THR A 76 -6.95 7.03 9.69
C THR A 76 -6.03 6.68 10.86
N ASP A 77 -5.85 5.40 11.20
CA ASP A 77 -4.90 4.99 12.25
C ASP A 77 -3.46 5.11 11.74
N ARG A 78 -2.77 6.13 12.28
CA ARG A 78 -1.41 6.52 11.89
C ARG A 78 -0.31 5.76 12.64
N SER A 79 -0.66 4.85 13.54
CA SER A 79 0.30 4.08 14.35
C SER A 79 0.75 2.78 13.68
N LYS A 80 0.07 2.36 12.61
CA LYS A 80 0.22 1.02 12.02
C LYS A 80 1.27 0.98 10.92
N SER A 81 2.17 0.00 10.97
CA SER A 81 2.95 -0.42 9.80
C SER A 81 2.04 -0.97 8.70
N ALA A 82 2.54 -1.12 7.47
CA ALA A 82 1.74 -1.64 6.37
C ALA A 82 1.15 -3.02 6.71
N TRP A 83 1.97 -3.89 7.31
CA TRP A 83 1.54 -5.21 7.78
C TRP A 83 0.36 -5.12 8.77
N MET A 84 0.48 -4.26 9.78
CA MET A 84 -0.56 -4.07 10.79
C MET A 84 -1.84 -3.49 10.17
N MET A 85 -1.71 -2.59 9.20
CA MET A 85 -2.86 -2.02 8.49
C MET A 85 -3.59 -3.09 7.67
N LEU A 86 -2.87 -3.89 6.88
CA LEU A 86 -3.47 -4.99 6.10
C LEU A 86 -4.20 -6.00 7.01
N SER A 87 -3.57 -6.35 8.15
CA SER A 87 -4.16 -7.25 9.14
C SER A 87 -5.42 -6.65 9.78
N TYR A 88 -5.38 -5.36 10.13
CA TYR A 88 -6.52 -4.63 10.71
C TYR A 88 -7.73 -4.59 9.76
N LEU A 89 -7.47 -4.45 8.46
CA LEU A 89 -8.51 -4.44 7.42
C LEU A 89 -9.03 -5.84 7.05
N GLY A 90 -8.51 -6.90 7.67
CA GLY A 90 -8.89 -8.28 7.35
C GLY A 90 -8.47 -8.73 5.95
N ILE A 91 -7.50 -8.06 5.33
CA ILE A 91 -7.00 -8.39 3.99
C ILE A 91 -6.27 -9.72 4.07
N ARG A 92 -6.84 -10.73 3.42
CA ARG A 92 -6.28 -12.09 3.42
C ARG A 92 -5.04 -12.15 2.56
N THR A 93 -4.09 -12.97 2.98
CA THR A 93 -2.94 -13.32 2.15
C THR A 93 -3.41 -14.19 0.99
N ALA A 94 -3.11 -13.79 -0.25
CA ALA A 94 -3.32 -14.68 -1.40
C ALA A 94 -2.39 -15.90 -1.28
N PHE A 95 -2.89 -17.08 -1.62
CA PHE A 95 -2.33 -18.39 -1.28
C PHE A 95 -1.00 -18.78 -1.97
N SER A 96 -0.32 -17.89 -2.70
CA SER A 96 0.93 -18.24 -3.41
C SER A 96 2.19 -17.92 -2.61
N ASP A 97 2.25 -16.78 -1.93
CA ASP A 97 3.30 -16.46 -0.93
C ASP A 97 2.72 -15.62 0.22
N PRO A 98 2.04 -16.28 1.18
CA PRO A 98 1.29 -15.59 2.22
C PRO A 98 2.18 -14.87 3.22
N ILE A 99 3.46 -15.24 3.29
CA ILE A 99 4.40 -14.64 4.21
C ILE A 99 5.05 -13.43 3.55
N ASN A 100 5.63 -13.58 2.35
CA ASN A 100 6.49 -12.54 1.80
C ASN A 100 5.74 -11.38 1.16
N THR A 101 4.51 -11.56 0.67
CA THR A 101 3.77 -10.46 0.03
C THR A 101 3.52 -9.28 0.99
N PRO A 102 2.95 -9.47 2.20
CA PRO A 102 2.83 -8.37 3.15
C PRO A 102 4.17 -7.81 3.67
N TYR A 103 5.25 -8.61 3.70
CA TYR A 103 6.61 -8.09 3.97
C TYR A 103 7.13 -7.20 2.83
N TRP A 104 6.90 -7.59 1.58
CA TRP A 104 7.24 -6.77 0.42
C TRP A 104 6.48 -5.43 0.45
N ILE A 105 5.18 -5.44 0.75
CA ILE A 105 4.39 -4.20 0.88
C ILE A 105 4.97 -3.30 1.99
N ASN A 106 5.33 -3.89 3.13
CA ASN A 106 5.95 -3.15 4.22
C ASN A 106 7.33 -2.59 3.84
N ASP A 107 8.10 -3.32 3.03
CA ASP A 107 9.41 -2.87 2.55
C ASP A 107 9.29 -1.74 1.53
N VAL A 108 8.29 -1.78 0.63
CA VAL A 108 7.98 -0.65 -0.26
C VAL A 108 7.67 0.60 0.56
N GLN A 109 6.79 0.49 1.57
CA GLN A 109 6.47 1.63 2.44
C GLN A 109 7.71 2.18 3.14
N ARG A 110 8.57 1.30 3.67
CA ARG A 110 9.81 1.72 4.34
C ARG A 110 10.75 2.48 3.40
N ASN A 111 10.94 2.00 2.17
CA ASN A 111 11.81 2.68 1.21
C ASN A 111 11.21 4.02 0.74
N GLN A 112 9.89 4.10 0.57
CA GLN A 112 9.22 5.38 0.34
C GLN A 112 9.47 6.35 1.51
N ASP A 113 9.34 5.89 2.75
CA ASP A 113 9.56 6.72 3.95
C ASP A 113 11.03 7.19 4.06
N HIS A 114 11.97 6.47 3.43
CA HIS A 114 13.37 6.85 3.22
C HIS A 114 13.63 7.75 2.00
N LYS A 115 12.59 8.40 1.46
CA LYS A 115 12.70 9.38 0.36
C LYS A 115 13.13 8.82 -0.99
N HIS A 116 13.04 7.51 -1.18
CA HIS A 116 13.09 6.95 -2.52
C HIS A 116 11.85 7.37 -3.32
N THR A 117 12.03 7.51 -4.63
CA THR A 117 10.90 7.60 -5.56
C THR A 117 10.06 6.33 -5.47
N TRP A 118 8.80 6.40 -5.92
CA TRP A 118 7.93 5.23 -5.92
C TRP A 118 8.48 4.06 -6.74
N SER A 119 9.11 4.33 -7.90
CA SER A 119 9.75 3.28 -8.67
C SER A 119 10.91 2.64 -7.91
N GLU A 120 11.82 3.45 -7.35
CA GLU A 120 12.97 2.93 -6.59
C GLU A 120 12.53 2.13 -5.34
N ALA A 121 11.51 2.61 -4.62
CA ALA A 121 10.98 1.91 -3.46
C ALA A 121 10.43 0.52 -3.82
N VAL A 122 9.77 0.42 -4.98
CA VAL A 122 9.31 -0.84 -5.56
C VAL A 122 10.48 -1.71 -6.00
N ASP A 123 11.48 -1.15 -6.68
CA ASP A 123 12.63 -1.90 -7.21
C ASP A 123 13.49 -2.50 -6.10
N ILE A 124 13.76 -1.73 -5.04
CA ILE A 124 14.51 -2.19 -3.86
C ILE A 124 13.78 -3.34 -3.16
N ALA A 125 12.48 -3.19 -2.91
CA ALA A 125 11.68 -4.25 -2.31
C ALA A 125 11.63 -5.49 -3.22
N SER A 126 11.44 -5.29 -4.53
CA SER A 126 11.40 -6.35 -5.53
C SER A 126 12.71 -7.15 -5.60
N ALA A 127 13.86 -6.49 -5.50
CA ALA A 127 15.16 -7.14 -5.44
C ALA A 127 15.32 -8.02 -4.18
N ARG A 128 14.71 -7.63 -3.06
CA ARG A 128 14.72 -8.41 -1.81
C ARG A 128 13.71 -9.56 -1.79
N PHE A 129 12.59 -9.41 -2.50
CA PHE A 129 11.52 -10.42 -2.57
C PHE A 129 11.22 -10.83 -4.03
N PRO A 130 12.19 -11.41 -4.77
CA PRO A 130 12.03 -11.70 -6.19
C PRO A 130 10.91 -12.70 -6.50
N ARG A 131 10.59 -13.60 -5.55
CA ARG A 131 9.48 -14.55 -5.68
C ARG A 131 8.11 -13.88 -5.71
N VAL A 132 7.91 -12.85 -4.89
CA VAL A 132 6.65 -12.07 -4.87
C VAL A 132 6.41 -11.46 -6.25
N VAL A 133 7.43 -10.82 -6.85
CA VAL A 133 7.30 -10.20 -8.17
C VAL A 133 7.02 -11.24 -9.25
N ALA A 134 7.73 -12.36 -9.25
CA ALA A 134 7.52 -13.44 -10.21
C ALA A 134 6.07 -13.95 -10.17
N GLU A 135 5.48 -14.07 -8.98
CA GLU A 135 4.07 -14.47 -8.83
C GLU A 135 3.09 -13.41 -9.30
N LEU A 136 3.32 -12.13 -8.94
CA LEU A 136 2.46 -11.03 -9.38
C LEU A 136 2.43 -10.90 -10.91
N THR A 137 3.52 -11.27 -11.60
CA THR A 137 3.59 -11.27 -13.07
C THR A 137 2.95 -12.50 -13.72
N LYS A 138 2.92 -13.65 -13.05
CA LYS A 138 2.33 -14.90 -13.59
C LYS A 138 0.80 -14.85 -13.66
N ALA A 139 0.15 -14.11 -12.76
CA ALA A 139 -1.30 -14.01 -12.69
C ALA A 139 -1.92 -13.02 -13.71
N ALA A 140 -1.12 -12.43 -14.60
CA ALA A 140 -1.54 -11.45 -15.60
C ALA A 140 -1.68 -12.03 -17.03
N VAL A 141 -1.57 -13.36 -17.17
CA VAL A 141 -1.74 -14.13 -18.41
C VAL A 141 -2.93 -15.07 -18.26
#